data_AF-A0A7J2KBJ0-F1
#
_entry.id   AF-A0A7J2KBJ0-F1
#
_cell.length_a   1.000
_cell.length_b   1.000
_cell.length_c   1.000
_cell.angle_alpha   90.00
_cell.angle_beta   90.00
_cell.angle_gamma   90.00
#
_symmetry.space_group_name_H-M   'P 1'
#
loop_
_entity.id
_entity.type
_entity.pdbx_description
1 polymer ?
#
loop_
_entity_poly.entity_id
_entity_poly.type
_entity_poly.pdbx_seq_one_letter_code
_entity_poly.pdbx_strand_id
1 'polypeptide(L)'
;MSSGRMPKIIADNETVEQFMYVTINGRLIPRSNEDYMKLCLLAYRFKQAVKHGVNLVLRRIPQKEAYKELAKILPSSIYGETAYKYAKLLVGGAKDQEQTDGNEVIVKRINIRRNWIASRGGVTWKGNLNIRLVSTDRVLVRYYNGEWLEFKARFGKKYIPLLNELIELSNQKKMSYGIAISFRNDKVYVVARAH
;
A
#
# COMPACT_ATOMS: atom_id res chain seq x y z
N MET A 1 13.08 -33.58 -13.91
CA MET A 1 12.16 -32.46 -14.20
C MET A 1 10.89 -32.65 -13.40
N SER A 2 10.60 -31.79 -12.43
CA SER A 2 9.38 -31.85 -11.62
C SER A 2 8.63 -30.54 -11.85
N SER A 3 7.58 -30.60 -12.67
CA SER A 3 6.60 -29.52 -12.83
C SER A 3 5.82 -29.40 -11.52
N GLY A 4 6.23 -28.46 -10.67
CA GLY A 4 5.49 -28.14 -9.45
C GLY A 4 4.07 -27.73 -9.79
N ARG A 5 3.09 -28.59 -9.51
CA ARG A 5 1.66 -28.26 -9.60
C ARG A 5 1.41 -26.98 -8.82
N MET A 6 0.99 -25.93 -9.52
CA MET A 6 0.43 -24.77 -8.85
C MET A 6 -0.76 -25.22 -7.99
N PRO A 7 -0.87 -24.77 -6.74
CA PRO A 7 -2.05 -25.06 -5.92
C PRO A 7 -3.29 -24.53 -6.63
N LYS A 8 -4.27 -25.41 -6.85
CA LYS A 8 -5.57 -25.06 -7.43
C LYS A 8 -6.34 -24.22 -6.42
N ILE A 9 -6.63 -22.97 -6.77
CA ILE A 9 -7.54 -22.13 -5.99
C ILE A 9 -8.95 -22.65 -6.23
N ILE A 10 -9.65 -23.04 -5.16
CA ILE A 10 -11.05 -23.50 -5.22
C ILE A 10 -11.92 -22.26 -4.98
N ALA A 11 -12.33 -21.61 -6.06
CA ALA A 11 -13.34 -20.55 -6.09
C ALA A 11 -13.96 -20.52 -7.50
N ASP A 12 -15.15 -19.95 -7.66
CA ASP A 12 -15.77 -19.76 -8.98
C ASP A 12 -14.96 -18.78 -9.83
N ASN A 13 -15.08 -18.88 -11.16
CA ASN A 13 -14.23 -18.12 -12.09
C ASN A 13 -14.36 -16.60 -11.91
N GLU A 14 -15.52 -16.10 -11.53
CA GLU A 14 -15.76 -14.67 -11.27
C GLU A 14 -15.04 -14.22 -9.98
N THR A 15 -15.10 -15.02 -8.93
CA THR A 15 -14.31 -14.83 -7.70
C THR A 15 -12.81 -14.95 -7.97
N VAL A 16 -12.36 -15.87 -8.83
CA VAL A 16 -10.94 -16.02 -9.20
C VAL A 16 -10.44 -14.80 -9.99
N GLU A 17 -11.23 -14.26 -10.91
CA GLU A 17 -10.92 -13.03 -11.64
C GLU A 17 -10.89 -11.80 -10.72
N GLN A 18 -11.82 -11.70 -9.77
CA GLN A 18 -11.84 -10.63 -8.76
C GLN A 18 -10.68 -10.73 -7.75
N PHE A 19 -10.16 -11.93 -7.47
CA PHE A 19 -9.03 -12.19 -6.58
C PHE A 19 -7.68 -12.37 -7.28
N MET A 20 -7.61 -12.18 -8.60
CA MET A 20 -6.39 -12.38 -9.39
C MET A 20 -5.30 -11.30 -9.16
N TYR A 21 -5.36 -10.58 -8.03
CA TYR A 21 -4.27 -9.75 -7.59
C TYR A 21 -3.12 -10.61 -7.07
N VAL A 22 -2.11 -10.82 -7.91
CA VAL A 22 -0.90 -11.49 -7.44
C VAL A 22 -0.21 -10.61 -6.39
N THR A 23 -0.16 -11.12 -5.16
CA THR A 23 0.52 -10.47 -4.05
C THR A 23 1.97 -10.94 -3.99
N ILE A 24 2.91 -10.03 -4.21
CA ILE A 24 4.34 -10.31 -4.24
C ILE A 24 4.99 -9.73 -2.99
N ASN A 25 5.47 -10.63 -2.12
CA ASN A 25 6.13 -10.25 -0.87
C ASN A 25 7.65 -10.23 -1.03
N GLY A 26 8.28 -9.18 -0.49
CA GLY A 26 9.73 -9.03 -0.45
C GLY A 26 10.22 -8.42 0.86
N ARG A 27 11.53 -8.51 1.09
CA ARG A 27 12.21 -7.80 2.18
C ARG A 27 12.86 -6.54 1.63
N LEU A 28 12.69 -5.41 2.31
CA LEU A 28 13.45 -4.19 2.06
C LEU A 28 14.63 -4.09 3.02
N ILE A 29 15.75 -3.61 2.50
CA ILE A 29 16.99 -3.43 3.23
C ILE A 29 17.42 -1.96 3.01
N PRO A 30 17.32 -1.11 4.05
CA PRO A 30 17.85 0.25 4.02
C PRO A 30 19.34 0.27 3.70
N ARG A 31 19.81 1.32 3.00
CA ARG A 31 21.25 1.49 2.74
C ARG A 31 22.00 2.06 3.93
N SER A 32 21.30 2.84 4.76
CA SER A 32 21.83 3.47 5.95
C SER A 32 20.80 3.48 7.08
N ASN A 33 21.26 3.78 8.30
CA ASN A 33 20.37 4.05 9.43
C ASN A 33 19.50 5.28 9.18
N GLU A 34 20.02 6.28 8.45
CA GLU A 34 19.25 7.47 8.08
C GLU A 34 18.06 7.12 7.19
N ASP A 35 18.26 6.30 6.14
CA ASP A 35 17.18 5.85 5.26
C ASP A 35 16.12 5.06 6.03
N TYR A 36 16.56 4.22 6.97
CA TYR A 36 15.65 3.49 7.85
C TYR A 36 14.82 4.45 8.72
N MET A 37 15.46 5.44 9.35
CA MET A 37 14.78 6.42 10.20
C MET A 37 13.81 7.30 9.40
N LYS A 38 14.19 7.74 8.19
CA LYS A 38 13.30 8.46 7.27
C LYS A 38 12.10 7.60 6.89
N LEU A 39 12.29 6.32 6.57
CA LEU A 39 11.19 5.40 6.27
C LEU A 39 10.26 5.20 7.48
N CYS A 40 10.81 5.06 8.69
CA CYS A 40 10.05 4.97 9.93
C CYS A 40 9.21 6.23 10.18
N LEU A 41 9.80 7.42 10.01
CA LEU A 41 9.09 8.69 10.15
C LEU A 41 7.97 8.83 9.11
N LEU A 42 8.23 8.44 7.86
CA LEU A 42 7.22 8.45 6.81
C LEU A 42 6.05 7.53 7.15
N ALA A 43 6.32 6.29 7.59
CA ALA A 43 5.29 5.34 8.00
C ALA A 43 4.50 5.81 9.23
N TYR A 44 5.17 6.47 10.18
CA TYR A 44 4.51 7.11 11.31
C TYR A 44 3.55 8.21 10.84
N ARG A 45 4.01 9.13 9.97
CA ARG A 45 3.17 10.22 9.43
C ARG A 45 2.02 9.68 8.57
N PHE A 46 2.26 8.63 7.80
CA PHE A 46 1.20 7.93 7.07
C PHE A 46 0.13 7.36 8.01
N LYS A 47 0.54 6.68 9.10
CA LYS A 47 -0.39 6.23 10.14
C LYS A 47 -1.19 7.39 10.74
N GLN A 48 -0.55 8.52 11.05
CA GLN A 48 -1.26 9.69 11.59
C GLN A 48 -2.24 10.28 10.57
N ALA A 49 -1.87 10.32 9.29
CA ALA A 49 -2.77 10.75 8.23
C ALA A 49 -3.97 9.81 8.09
N VAL A 50 -3.80 8.48 8.20
CA VAL A 50 -4.95 7.54 8.20
C VAL A 50 -5.84 7.79 9.43
N LYS A 51 -5.28 7.99 10.62
CA LYS A 51 -6.05 8.32 11.83
C LYS A 51 -6.84 9.62 11.66
N HIS A 52 -6.20 10.65 11.11
CA HIS A 52 -6.87 11.90 10.79
C HIS A 52 -7.98 11.69 9.75
N GLY A 53 -7.70 10.89 8.71
CA GLY A 53 -8.66 10.49 7.69
C GLY A 53 -9.89 9.80 8.26
N VAL A 54 -9.74 8.93 9.27
CA VAL A 54 -10.88 8.29 9.96
C VAL A 54 -11.79 9.35 10.55
N ASN A 55 -11.24 10.35 11.25
CA ASN A 55 -12.03 11.45 11.80
C ASN A 55 -12.74 12.26 10.71
N LEU A 56 -12.08 12.52 9.58
CA LEU A 56 -12.67 13.23 8.44
C LEU A 56 -13.83 12.43 7.82
N VAL A 57 -13.69 11.12 7.69
CA VAL A 57 -14.75 10.23 7.19
C VAL A 57 -15.95 10.20 8.13
N LEU A 58 -15.72 10.06 9.45
CA LEU A 58 -16.79 10.06 10.45
C LEU A 58 -17.57 11.38 10.48
N ARG A 59 -16.87 12.51 10.29
CA ARG A 59 -17.46 13.85 10.15
C ARG A 59 -18.08 14.13 8.78
N ARG A 60 -18.07 13.16 7.86
CA ARG A 60 -18.61 13.28 6.49
C ARG A 60 -18.01 14.45 5.70
N ILE A 61 -16.74 14.78 5.95
CA ILE A 61 -16.04 15.82 5.19
C ILE A 61 -15.95 15.40 3.70
N PRO A 62 -16.24 16.30 2.76
CA PRO A 62 -16.14 16.00 1.33
C PRO A 62 -14.78 15.42 0.95
N GLN A 63 -14.78 14.37 0.12
CA GLN A 63 -13.56 13.64 -0.25
C GLN A 63 -12.46 14.56 -0.81
N LYS A 64 -12.84 15.56 -1.62
CA LYS A 64 -11.90 16.53 -2.21
C LYS A 64 -11.18 17.36 -1.15
N GLU A 65 -11.90 17.79 -0.11
CA GLU A 65 -11.33 18.54 1.00
C GLU A 65 -10.46 17.65 1.88
N ALA A 66 -10.94 16.44 2.19
CA ALA A 66 -10.16 15.48 2.96
C ALA A 66 -8.83 15.12 2.28
N TYR A 67 -8.82 14.97 0.95
CA TYR A 67 -7.58 14.77 0.19
C TYR A 67 -6.61 15.94 0.34
N LYS A 68 -7.09 17.18 0.26
CA LYS A 68 -6.26 18.39 0.45
C LYS A 68 -5.67 18.44 1.86
N GLU A 69 -6.47 18.17 2.89
CA GLU A 69 -6.00 18.15 4.28
C GLU A 69 -4.92 17.09 4.50
N LEU A 70 -5.14 15.87 4.02
CA LEU A 70 -4.17 14.78 4.19
C LEU A 70 -2.90 14.97 3.36
N ALA A 71 -2.99 15.63 2.21
CA ALA A 71 -1.84 15.96 1.38
C ALA A 71 -0.87 16.95 2.06
N LYS A 72 -1.33 17.77 3.03
CA LYS A 72 -0.45 18.66 3.81
C LYS A 72 0.49 17.91 4.74
N ILE A 73 0.12 16.69 5.14
CA ILE A 73 0.87 15.87 6.12
C ILE A 73 1.93 15.01 5.42
N LEU A 74 1.70 14.66 4.16
CA LEU A 74 2.41 13.60 3.45
C LEU A 74 3.21 14.13 2.27
N PRO A 75 4.24 13.40 1.78
CA PRO A 75 5.10 13.89 0.70
C PRO A 75 4.40 14.13 -0.63
N SER A 76 3.21 13.56 -0.83
CA SER A 76 2.43 13.73 -2.06
C SER A 76 0.93 13.59 -1.81
N SER A 77 0.14 14.22 -2.69
CA SER A 77 -1.31 14.08 -2.70
C SER A 77 -1.75 12.61 -2.85
N ILE A 78 -0.98 11.80 -3.58
CA ILE A 78 -1.30 10.38 -3.81
C ILE A 78 -1.12 9.55 -2.54
N TYR A 79 -0.15 9.88 -1.68
CA TYR A 79 -0.12 9.31 -0.34
C TYR A 79 -1.35 9.72 0.47
N GLY A 80 -1.77 10.99 0.40
CA GLY A 80 -2.98 11.50 1.08
C GLY A 80 -4.25 10.79 0.63
N GLU A 81 -4.45 10.65 -0.68
CA GLU A 81 -5.55 9.88 -1.26
C GLU A 81 -5.53 8.42 -0.80
N THR A 82 -4.34 7.80 -0.79
CA THR A 82 -4.19 6.42 -0.32
C THR A 82 -4.57 6.31 1.16
N ALA A 83 -4.09 7.22 2.01
CA ALA A 83 -4.42 7.26 3.43
C ALA A 83 -5.94 7.41 3.67
N TYR A 84 -6.61 8.28 2.92
CA TYR A 84 -8.07 8.43 3.00
C TYR A 84 -8.84 7.18 2.57
N LYS A 85 -8.39 6.50 1.49
CA LYS A 85 -9.00 5.23 1.07
C LYS A 85 -8.92 4.18 2.17
N TYR A 86 -7.77 4.08 2.84
CA TYR A 86 -7.64 3.21 4.01
C TYR A 86 -8.51 3.64 5.18
N ALA A 87 -8.65 4.94 5.44
CA ALA A 87 -9.58 5.43 6.46
C ALA A 87 -11.03 5.04 6.15
N LYS A 88 -11.48 5.20 4.90
CA LYS A 88 -12.81 4.76 4.44
C LYS A 88 -13.00 3.25 4.65
N LEU A 89 -12.02 2.43 4.27
CA LEU A 89 -12.07 0.97 4.46
C LEU A 89 -12.17 0.61 5.95
N LEU A 90 -11.41 1.27 6.81
CA LEU A 90 -11.45 1.02 8.26
C LEU A 90 -12.82 1.40 8.86
N VAL A 91 -13.39 2.55 8.46
CA VAL A 91 -14.71 2.97 8.94
C VAL A 91 -15.82 2.06 8.39
N GLY A 92 -15.75 1.68 7.11
CA GLY A 92 -16.70 0.73 6.51
C GLY A 92 -16.67 -0.61 7.24
N GLY A 93 -15.48 -1.21 7.37
CA GLY A 93 -15.34 -2.51 8.04
C GLY A 93 -15.74 -2.49 9.52
N ALA A 94 -15.58 -1.37 10.23
CA ALA A 94 -16.11 -1.23 11.59
C ALA A 94 -17.64 -1.16 11.62
N LYS A 95 -18.25 -0.48 10.64
CA LYS A 95 -19.72 -0.39 10.55
C LYS A 95 -20.38 -1.73 10.24
N ASP A 96 -19.74 -2.53 9.39
CA ASP A 96 -20.26 -3.85 9.00
C ASP A 96 -20.19 -4.86 10.16
N GLN A 97 -19.23 -4.70 11.08
CA GLN A 97 -19.12 -5.52 12.29
C GLN A 97 -20.16 -5.20 13.38
N GLU A 98 -20.65 -3.96 13.43
CA GLU A 98 -21.63 -3.50 14.42
C GLU A 98 -23.09 -3.57 13.89
N GLN A 99 -23.28 -3.85 12.60
CA GLN A 99 -24.59 -3.96 11.92
C GLN A 99 -25.31 -5.29 12.17
N THR A 100 -24.97 -6.01 13.24
CA THR A 100 -25.66 -7.26 13.62
C THR A 100 -26.94 -7.02 14.43
N ASP A 101 -27.15 -5.81 14.97
CA ASP A 101 -28.25 -5.52 15.93
C ASP A 101 -29.22 -4.38 15.50
N GLY A 102 -29.37 -4.09 14.20
CA GLY A 102 -30.47 -3.26 13.68
C GLY A 102 -30.54 -1.78 14.11
N ASN A 103 -29.61 -1.29 14.93
CA ASN A 103 -29.53 0.10 15.40
C ASN A 103 -28.46 0.92 14.66
N GLU A 104 -28.57 2.26 14.74
CA GLU A 104 -27.60 3.20 14.17
C GLU A 104 -26.18 2.92 14.71
N VAL A 105 -25.29 2.55 13.81
CA VAL A 105 -23.94 2.07 14.13
C VAL A 105 -23.01 3.22 14.50
N ILE A 106 -22.63 3.32 15.78
CA ILE A 106 -21.72 4.33 16.31
C ILE A 106 -20.31 3.73 16.44
N VAL A 107 -19.48 3.91 15.40
CA VAL A 107 -18.05 3.55 15.45
C VAL A 107 -17.34 4.46 16.48
N LYS A 108 -17.21 3.98 17.73
CA LYS A 108 -16.65 4.79 18.84
C LYS A 108 -15.14 4.97 18.75
N ARG A 109 -14.38 3.97 18.27
CA ARG A 109 -12.90 4.05 18.24
C ARG A 109 -12.24 3.04 17.30
N ILE A 110 -11.50 3.55 16.30
CA ILE A 110 -10.59 2.73 15.48
C ILE A 110 -9.16 2.93 15.98
N ASN A 111 -8.53 1.86 16.48
CA ASN A 111 -7.16 1.92 16.98
C ASN A 111 -6.13 1.34 15.99
N ILE A 112 -5.36 2.22 15.35
CA ILE A 112 -4.27 1.82 14.45
C ILE A 112 -2.96 1.72 15.25
N ARG A 113 -2.52 0.49 15.49
CA ARG A 113 -1.33 0.18 16.32
C ARG A 113 -0.03 0.17 15.52
N ARG A 114 -0.01 -0.45 14.34
CA ARG A 114 1.21 -0.69 13.57
C ARG A 114 1.56 0.50 12.66
N ASN A 115 2.85 0.79 12.53
CA ASN A 115 3.36 1.67 11.49
C ASN A 115 3.43 0.90 10.18
N TRP A 116 3.01 1.53 9.10
CA TRP A 116 3.07 1.02 7.75
C TRP A 116 2.83 2.19 6.80
N ILE A 117 3.09 1.96 5.52
CA ILE A 117 2.85 2.93 4.45
C ILE A 117 2.30 2.16 3.26
N ALA A 118 1.38 2.77 2.52
CA ALA A 118 1.08 2.31 1.17
C ALA A 118 0.92 3.46 0.20
N SER A 119 1.01 3.10 -1.07
CA SER A 119 0.73 3.99 -2.18
C SER A 119 -0.11 3.25 -3.20
N ARG A 120 -1.24 3.84 -3.60
CA ARG A 120 -2.02 3.34 -4.72
C ARG A 120 -1.24 3.45 -6.03
N GLY A 121 -1.46 2.51 -6.93
CA GLY A 121 -0.92 2.55 -8.28
C GLY A 121 -1.61 3.59 -9.17
N GLY A 122 -0.98 3.83 -10.32
CA GLY A 122 -1.54 4.58 -11.44
C GLY A 122 -0.72 4.34 -12.70
N VAL A 123 -1.39 3.95 -13.77
CA VAL A 123 -0.78 3.60 -15.07
C VAL A 123 0.04 4.77 -15.62
N THR A 124 -0.47 6.00 -15.49
CA THR A 124 0.19 7.23 -15.94
C THR A 124 1.52 7.52 -15.22
N TRP A 125 1.75 6.92 -14.05
CA TRP A 125 2.95 7.12 -13.22
C TRP A 125 3.97 5.99 -13.36
N LYS A 126 3.87 5.21 -14.44
CA LYS A 126 4.69 4.01 -14.66
C LYS A 126 4.55 3.01 -13.51
N GLY A 127 3.30 2.73 -13.15
CA GLY A 127 2.98 1.78 -12.09
C GLY A 127 2.55 2.45 -10.79
N ASN A 128 3.43 3.24 -10.18
CA ASN A 128 3.19 3.87 -8.88
C ASN A 128 3.99 5.17 -8.70
N LEU A 129 3.33 6.23 -8.22
CA LEU A 129 3.95 7.55 -8.08
C LEU A 129 4.96 7.61 -6.94
N ASN A 130 4.73 6.90 -5.84
CA ASN A 130 5.47 7.11 -4.60
C ASN A 130 6.38 5.95 -4.22
N ILE A 131 6.08 4.72 -4.62
CA ILE A 131 6.91 3.57 -4.28
C ILE A 131 7.13 2.77 -5.55
N ARG A 132 8.32 2.85 -6.12
CA ARG A 132 8.66 2.31 -7.45
C ARG A 132 9.48 1.04 -7.34
N LEU A 133 9.03 0.00 -8.04
CA LEU A 133 9.84 -1.16 -8.38
C LEU A 133 10.74 -0.76 -9.57
N VAL A 134 12.01 -0.51 -9.32
CA VAL A 134 12.96 -0.08 -10.37
C VAL A 134 13.62 -1.28 -11.05
N SER A 135 13.94 -2.29 -10.24
CA SER A 135 14.42 -3.60 -10.66
C SER A 135 13.94 -4.62 -9.63
N THR A 136 14.18 -5.90 -9.89
CA THR A 136 13.80 -7.00 -8.99
C THR A 136 14.57 -7.00 -7.67
N ASP A 137 15.56 -6.13 -7.50
CA ASP A 137 16.38 -5.98 -6.31
C ASP A 137 16.40 -4.54 -5.76
N ARG A 138 15.54 -3.65 -6.28
CA ARG A 138 15.64 -2.21 -5.98
C ARG A 138 14.28 -1.53 -5.95
N VAL A 139 14.02 -0.87 -4.83
CA VAL A 139 12.79 -0.10 -4.59
C VAL A 139 13.13 1.33 -4.23
N LEU A 140 12.44 2.28 -4.86
CA LEU A 140 12.50 3.69 -4.49
C LEU A 140 11.24 4.08 -3.72
N VAL A 141 11.40 4.80 -2.62
CA VAL A 141 10.29 5.36 -1.83
C VAL A 141 10.42 6.88 -1.83
N ARG A 142 9.38 7.55 -2.31
CA ARG A 142 9.32 9.00 -2.33
C ARG A 142 9.16 9.54 -0.92
N TYR A 143 10.00 10.51 -0.60
CA TYR A 143 10.07 11.17 0.68
C TYR A 143 9.81 12.68 0.53
N TYR A 144 9.84 13.41 1.64
CA TYR A 144 9.59 14.84 1.65
C TYR A 144 10.58 15.59 0.76
N ASN A 145 10.19 16.79 0.32
CA ASN A 145 11.01 17.67 -0.53
C ASN A 145 11.41 17.05 -1.88
N GLY A 146 10.69 16.02 -2.34
CA GLY A 146 10.96 15.36 -3.61
C GLY A 146 12.09 14.33 -3.57
N GLU A 147 12.68 14.07 -2.40
CA GLU A 147 13.73 13.07 -2.21
C GLU A 147 13.24 11.64 -2.54
N TRP A 148 14.14 10.82 -3.06
CA TRP A 148 13.93 9.39 -3.25
C TRP A 148 14.85 8.59 -2.33
N LEU A 149 14.26 7.81 -1.44
CA LEU A 149 14.96 6.85 -0.61
C LEU A 149 15.11 5.54 -1.38
N GLU A 150 16.34 5.04 -1.49
CA GLU A 150 16.64 3.85 -2.28
C GLU A 150 16.94 2.64 -1.38
N PHE A 151 16.18 1.57 -1.58
CA PHE A 151 16.28 0.35 -0.79
C PHE A 151 16.70 -0.82 -1.68
N LYS A 152 17.58 -1.67 -1.14
CA LYS A 152 17.76 -3.01 -1.70
C LYS A 152 16.52 -3.84 -1.38
N ALA A 153 16.06 -4.63 -2.33
CA ALA A 153 14.91 -5.51 -2.17
C ALA A 153 15.33 -6.97 -2.40
N ARG A 154 14.70 -7.88 -1.67
CA ARG A 154 14.85 -9.32 -1.88
C ARG A 154 13.47 -9.95 -1.99
N PHE A 155 13.13 -10.41 -3.18
CA PHE A 155 11.91 -11.16 -3.44
C PHE A 155 12.22 -12.65 -3.58
N GLY A 156 11.24 -13.51 -3.32
CA GLY A 156 11.38 -14.94 -3.55
C GLY A 156 11.64 -15.24 -5.03
N LYS A 157 12.59 -16.13 -5.33
CA LYS A 157 13.00 -16.47 -6.71
C LYS A 157 11.82 -16.77 -7.65
N LYS A 158 10.78 -17.44 -7.14
CA LYS A 158 9.55 -17.76 -7.88
C LYS A 158 8.77 -16.54 -8.41
N TYR A 159 8.96 -15.37 -7.80
CA TYR A 159 8.29 -14.13 -8.19
C TYR A 159 9.12 -13.25 -9.12
N ILE A 160 10.39 -13.58 -9.37
CA ILE A 160 11.29 -12.75 -10.17
C ILE A 160 10.79 -12.60 -11.62
N PRO A 161 10.32 -13.65 -12.33
CA PRO A 161 9.77 -13.49 -13.68
C PRO A 161 8.57 -12.55 -13.70
N LEU A 162 7.64 -12.72 -12.77
CA LEU A 162 6.44 -11.88 -12.66
C LEU A 162 6.77 -10.42 -12.31
N LEU A 163 7.78 -10.19 -11.45
CA LEU A 163 8.23 -8.83 -11.14
C LEU A 163 8.85 -8.15 -12.35
N ASN A 164 9.66 -8.87 -13.15
CA ASN A 164 10.22 -8.32 -14.37
C ASN A 164 9.12 -7.90 -15.34
N GLU A 165 8.13 -8.77 -15.56
CA GLU A 165 6.97 -8.47 -16.39
C GLU A 165 6.18 -7.27 -15.87
N LEU A 166 5.88 -7.21 -14.56
CA LEU A 166 5.18 -6.09 -13.94
C LEU A 166 5.96 -4.77 -14.12
N ILE A 167 7.28 -4.79 -13.91
CA ILE A 167 8.14 -3.62 -14.08
C ILE A 167 8.12 -3.17 -15.55
N GLU A 168 8.24 -4.09 -16.50
CA GLU A 168 8.19 -3.80 -17.93
C GLU A 168 6.85 -3.18 -18.34
N LEU A 169 5.74 -3.85 -18.03
CA LEU A 169 4.39 -3.37 -18.35
C LEU A 169 4.09 -2.02 -17.68
N SER A 170 4.57 -1.82 -16.45
CA SER A 170 4.43 -0.53 -15.77
C SER A 170 5.21 0.57 -16.47
N ASN A 171 6.44 0.31 -16.93
CA ASN A 171 7.26 1.26 -17.67
C ASN A 171 6.66 1.63 -19.03
N GLN A 172 6.00 0.67 -19.68
CA GLN A 172 5.22 0.87 -20.90
C GLN A 172 3.86 1.56 -20.64
N LYS A 173 3.55 1.91 -19.39
CA LYS A 173 2.25 2.48 -18.97
C LYS A 173 1.07 1.60 -19.40
N LYS A 174 1.21 0.28 -19.26
CA LYS A 174 0.15 -0.71 -19.53
C LYS A 174 -0.47 -1.25 -18.24
N MET A 175 0.30 -1.32 -17.15
CA MET A 175 -0.17 -1.87 -15.88
C MET A 175 0.16 -0.96 -14.70
N SER A 176 -0.63 -1.06 -13.64
CA SER A 176 -0.35 -0.38 -12.37
C SER A 176 -0.19 -1.37 -11.22
N TYR A 177 0.41 -0.90 -10.12
CA TYR A 177 0.49 -1.73 -8.92
C TYR A 177 0.30 -0.90 -7.66
N GLY A 178 -0.54 -1.41 -6.77
CA GLY A 178 -0.56 -1.00 -5.38
C GLY A 178 0.65 -1.58 -4.65
N ILE A 179 1.17 -0.86 -3.67
CA ILE A 179 2.30 -1.36 -2.89
C ILE A 179 2.25 -0.84 -1.47
N ALA A 180 2.59 -1.70 -0.53
CA ALA A 180 2.62 -1.41 0.90
C ALA A 180 3.96 -1.84 1.51
N ILE A 181 4.42 -1.09 2.50
CA ILE A 181 5.60 -1.41 3.30
C ILE A 181 5.17 -1.51 4.77
N SER A 182 5.64 -2.56 5.44
CA SER A 182 5.31 -2.85 6.83
C SER A 182 6.57 -3.21 7.63
N PHE A 183 6.47 -3.07 8.94
CA PHE A 183 7.57 -3.29 9.88
C PHE A 183 7.20 -4.46 10.80
N ARG A 184 8.09 -5.44 10.92
CA ARG A 184 7.89 -6.61 11.80
C ARG A 184 9.25 -7.07 12.33
N ASN A 185 9.40 -7.09 13.66
CA ASN A 185 10.61 -7.53 14.36
C ASN A 185 11.88 -6.89 13.76
N ASP A 186 11.89 -5.55 13.71
CA ASP A 186 12.97 -4.71 13.16
C ASP A 186 13.28 -4.92 11.66
N LYS A 187 12.50 -5.75 10.97
CA LYS A 187 12.62 -6.00 9.54
C LYS A 187 11.53 -5.25 8.78
N VAL A 188 11.92 -4.77 7.60
CA VAL A 188 11.03 -4.05 6.68
C VAL A 188 10.63 -5.00 5.55
N TYR A 189 9.32 -5.06 5.29
CA TYR A 189 8.73 -5.90 4.26
C TYR A 189 7.96 -5.05 3.28
N VAL A 190 8.00 -5.43 2.00
CA VAL A 190 7.24 -4.81 0.91
C VAL A 190 6.28 -5.82 0.31
N VAL A 191 5.09 -5.35 -0.03
CA VAL A 191 4.02 -6.14 -0.63
C VAL A 191 3.51 -5.39 -1.84
N ALA A 192 3.77 -5.91 -3.04
CA ALA A 192 3.23 -5.37 -4.28
C ALA A 192 1.98 -6.15 -4.71
N ARG A 193 0.98 -5.45 -5.24
CA ARG A 193 -0.27 -6.01 -5.78
C ARG A 193 -0.47 -5.43 -7.18
N ALA A 194 -0.37 -6.28 -8.19
CA ALA A 194 -0.66 -5.87 -9.57
C ALA A 194 -2.17 -5.69 -9.74
N HIS A 195 -2.58 -4.66 -10.48
CA HIS A 195 -3.97 -4.35 -10.83
C HIS A 195 -4.09 -4.02 -12.31
#